data_AF-A0A940RBV4-F1
#
_entry.id   AF-A0A940RBV4-F1
#
_cell.length_a   1.000
_cell.length_b   1.000
_cell.length_c   1.000
_cell.angle_alpha   90.00
_cell.angle_beta   90.00
_cell.angle_gamma   90.00
#
_symmetry.space_group_name_H-M   'P 1'
#
loop_
_entity.id
_entity.type
_entity.pdbx_description
1 polymer ?
#
loop_
_entity_poly.entity_id
_entity_poly.type
_entity_poly.pdbx_seq_one_letter_code
_entity_poly.pdbx_strand_id
1 'polypeptide(L)'
;MKESDMKEVVVKGPLGEQTIYKTFKQDSVDCINKKGQWICIEKIPSLEIRFTDVNNKKTVFYFDRIFVTDTSVSGTYSRILGLRKTISLSTVKKIEIQDGRKNYRYVH
;
A
#
# COMPACT_ATOMS: atom_id res chain seq x y z
N MET A 1 -5.96 -8.28 -9.57
CA MET A 1 -5.11 -9.26 -8.83
C MET A 1 -5.96 -10.46 -8.45
N LYS A 2 -5.48 -11.69 -8.60
CA LYS A 2 -6.24 -12.91 -8.23
C LYS A 2 -5.95 -13.30 -6.78
N GLU A 3 -6.86 -14.02 -6.12
CA GLU A 3 -6.63 -14.49 -4.75
C GLU A 3 -5.42 -15.44 -4.63
N SER A 4 -5.11 -16.18 -5.70
CA SER A 4 -3.90 -17.00 -5.83
C SER A 4 -2.59 -16.23 -5.64
N ASP A 5 -2.63 -14.91 -5.79
CA ASP A 5 -1.47 -14.02 -5.75
C ASP A 5 -1.25 -13.45 -4.35
N MET A 6 -1.95 -13.97 -3.34
CA MET A 6 -1.87 -13.50 -1.96
C MET A 6 -1.10 -14.49 -1.06
N LYS A 7 -0.44 -13.96 -0.04
CA LYS A 7 0.20 -14.69 1.07
C LYS A 7 -0.24 -14.10 2.39
N GLU A 8 -0.35 -14.94 3.42
CA GLU A 8 -0.55 -14.47 4.79
C GLU A 8 0.76 -13.93 5.36
N VAL A 9 0.68 -12.85 6.13
CA VAL A 9 1.81 -12.25 6.83
C VAL A 9 1.39 -11.86 8.24
N VAL A 10 2.33 -11.97 9.18
CA VAL A 10 2.21 -11.40 10.51
C VAL A 10 3.00 -10.10 10.56
N VAL A 11 2.37 -9.04 11.05
CA VAL A 11 3.01 -7.72 11.20
C VAL A 11 2.98 -7.29 12.64
N LYS A 12 4.14 -6.94 13.16
CA LYS A 12 4.31 -6.30 14.45
C LYS A 12 4.26 -4.78 14.27
N GLY A 13 3.42 -4.12 15.03
CA GLY A 13 3.28 -2.68 15.03
C GLY A 13 4.07 -1.95 16.11
N PRO A 14 3.99 -0.62 16.12
CA PRO A 14 4.80 0.24 16.99
C PRO A 14 4.57 0.01 18.49
N LEU A 15 3.36 -0.42 18.90
CA LEU A 15 3.01 -0.70 20.30
C LEU A 15 3.29 -2.16 20.67
N GLY A 16 3.93 -2.92 19.79
CA GLY A 16 4.19 -4.35 19.95
C GLY A 16 3.00 -5.24 19.59
N GLU A 17 1.89 -4.66 19.16
CA GLU A 17 0.71 -5.38 18.68
C GLU A 17 1.05 -6.22 17.45
N GLN A 18 0.43 -7.40 17.32
CA GLN A 18 0.56 -8.22 16.13
C GLN A 18 -0.75 -8.26 15.35
N THR A 19 -0.67 -8.19 14.03
CA THR A 19 -1.83 -8.32 13.14
C THR A 19 -1.51 -9.29 12.02
N ILE A 20 -2.43 -10.20 11.76
CA ILE A 20 -2.33 -11.19 10.68
C ILE A 20 -3.23 -10.71 9.53
N TYR A 21 -2.71 -10.71 8.30
CA TYR A 21 -3.52 -10.42 7.12
C TYR A 21 -2.91 -11.00 5.84
N LYS A 22 -3.73 -11.10 4.79
CA LYS A 22 -3.28 -11.43 3.44
C LYS A 22 -2.75 -10.19 2.72
N THR A 23 -1.58 -10.30 2.11
CA THR A 23 -0.98 -9.31 1.20
C THR A 23 -0.54 -10.00 -0.08
N PHE A 24 -0.22 -9.25 -1.13
CA PHE A 24 0.22 -9.83 -2.40
C PHE A 24 1.60 -10.46 -2.28
N LYS A 25 1.85 -11.52 -3.06
CA LYS A 25 3.10 -12.29 -3.05
C LYS A 25 4.28 -11.49 -3.57
N GLN A 26 4.06 -10.60 -4.53
CA GLN A 26 5.12 -9.78 -5.10
C GLN A 26 5.73 -8.89 -4.03
N ASP A 27 7.04 -9.04 -3.81
CA ASP A 27 7.75 -8.40 -2.70
C ASP A 27 8.46 -7.11 -3.09
N SER A 28 8.32 -6.67 -4.34
CA SER A 28 8.89 -5.40 -4.80
C SER A 28 8.03 -4.76 -5.89
N VAL A 29 8.25 -3.46 -6.11
CA VAL A 29 7.60 -2.69 -7.17
C VAL A 29 8.63 -1.80 -7.86
N ASP A 30 8.58 -1.80 -9.18
CA ASP A 30 9.40 -0.90 -9.99
C ASP A 30 8.77 0.48 -10.04
N CYS A 31 9.59 1.51 -9.83
CA CYS A 31 9.18 2.90 -9.71
C CYS A 31 10.16 3.81 -10.43
N ILE A 32 9.69 5.01 -10.80
CA ILE A 32 10.54 6.08 -11.29
C ILE A 32 10.70 7.10 -10.16
N ASN A 33 11.95 7.37 -9.76
CA ASN A 33 12.24 8.35 -8.73
C ASN A 33 12.09 9.79 -9.25
N LYS A 34 12.20 10.79 -8.36
CA LYS A 34 12.08 12.21 -8.73
C LYS A 34 13.17 12.70 -9.71
N LYS A 35 14.26 11.96 -9.89
CA LYS A 35 15.34 12.24 -10.84
C LYS A 35 15.13 11.54 -12.19
N GLY A 36 14.00 10.85 -12.38
CA GLY A 36 13.70 10.10 -13.61
C GLY A 36 14.39 8.74 -13.71
N GLN A 37 14.98 8.23 -12.62
CA GLN A 37 15.69 6.95 -12.63
C GLN A 37 14.77 5.82 -12.17
N TRP A 38 14.88 4.67 -12.82
CA TRP A 38 14.27 3.43 -12.39
C TRP A 38 14.87 2.98 -11.05
N ILE A 39 14.00 2.65 -10.11
CA ILE A 39 14.34 2.09 -8.81
C ILE A 39 13.38 0.94 -8.51
N CYS A 40 13.88 -0.08 -7.81
CA CYS A 40 13.05 -1.15 -7.28
C CYS A 40 12.88 -0.91 -5.78
N ILE A 41 11.63 -0.87 -5.31
CA ILE A 41 11.32 -0.67 -3.89
C ILE A 41 10.81 -2.00 -3.33
N GLU A 42 11.45 -2.48 -2.27
CA GLU A 42 10.97 -3.64 -1.52
C GLU A 42 9.71 -3.29 -0.72
N LYS A 43 8.70 -4.15 -0.79
CA LYS A 43 7.47 -4.04 -0.04
C LYS A 43 7.77 -4.25 1.44
N ILE A 44 7.57 -3.21 2.23
CA ILE A 44 7.58 -3.27 3.70
C ILE A 44 6.26 -2.70 4.25
N PRO A 45 5.81 -3.10 5.45
CA PRO A 45 4.49 -2.69 5.95
C PRO A 45 4.41 -1.20 6.33
N SER A 46 5.55 -0.49 6.39
CA SER A 46 5.59 0.96 6.57
C SER A 46 5.37 1.75 5.27
N LEU A 47 5.43 1.10 4.10
CA LEU A 47 5.19 1.79 2.84
C LEU A 47 3.74 2.25 2.71
N GLU A 48 3.62 3.47 2.19
CA GLU A 48 2.35 4.08 1.87
C GLU A 48 2.30 4.40 0.38
N ILE A 49 1.13 4.16 -0.20
CA ILE A 49 0.81 4.59 -1.55
C ILE A 49 -0.20 5.74 -1.47
N ARG A 50 0.08 6.81 -2.21
CA ARG A 50 -0.74 8.01 -2.27
C ARG A 50 -1.32 8.17 -3.66
N PHE A 51 -2.63 8.28 -3.71
CA PHE A 51 -3.40 8.65 -4.89
C PHE A 51 -3.82 10.11 -4.77
N THR A 52 -3.45 10.93 -5.75
CA THR A 52 -3.95 12.29 -5.88
C THR A 52 -4.98 12.31 -7.01
N ASP A 53 -6.17 12.80 -6.74
CA ASP A 53 -7.23 12.91 -7.75
C ASP A 53 -7.13 14.20 -8.58
N VAL A 54 -7.93 14.29 -9.64
CA VAL A 54 -8.03 15.49 -10.51
C VAL A 54 -8.27 16.78 -9.71
N ASN A 55 -9.01 16.70 -8.61
CA ASN A 55 -9.33 17.80 -7.69
C ASN A 55 -8.24 18.08 -6.64
N ASN A 56 -7.05 17.48 -6.76
CA ASN A 56 -5.94 17.57 -5.78
C ASN A 56 -6.21 16.91 -4.42
N LYS A 57 -7.30 16.16 -4.26
CA LYS A 57 -7.56 15.42 -3.03
C LYS A 57 -6.63 14.22 -2.95
N LYS A 58 -5.99 14.06 -1.79
CA LYS A 58 -5.06 12.95 -1.51
C LYS A 58 -5.78 11.86 -0.74
N THR A 59 -5.61 10.61 -1.18
CA THR A 59 -5.99 9.42 -0.44
C THR A 59 -4.73 8.56 -0.24
N VAL A 60 -4.46 8.17 1.00
CA VAL A 60 -3.26 7.39 1.38
C VAL A 60 -3.70 6.03 1.88
N PHE A 61 -3.06 4.98 1.39
CA PHE A 61 -3.23 3.60 1.84
C PHE A 61 -1.90 2.99 2.24
N TYR A 62 -1.94 1.96 3.08
CA TYR A 62 -0.80 1.08 3.26
C TYR A 62 -0.58 0.28 1.98
N PHE A 63 0.64 0.33 1.44
CA PHE A 63 0.94 -0.26 0.14
C PHE A 63 0.67 -1.75 0.11
N ASP A 64 0.99 -2.46 1.18
CA ASP A 64 0.76 -3.91 1.32
C ASP A 64 -0.68 -4.29 1.67
N ARG A 65 -1.60 -3.32 1.74
CA ARG A 65 -3.03 -3.51 2.01
C ARG A 65 -3.93 -2.85 0.96
N ILE A 66 -3.49 -2.84 -0.29
CA ILE A 66 -4.31 -2.43 -1.44
C ILE A 66 -4.76 -3.65 -2.26
N PHE A 67 -5.89 -3.47 -2.93
CA PHE A 67 -6.46 -4.39 -3.91
C PHE A 67 -6.80 -3.58 -5.15
N VAL A 68 -6.16 -3.91 -6.27
CA VAL A 68 -6.32 -3.21 -7.54
C VAL A 68 -7.15 -4.07 -8.49
N THR A 69 -8.17 -3.43 -9.06
CA THR A 69 -9.00 -3.90 -10.17
C THR A 69 -8.76 -3.01 -11.38
N ASP A 70 -9.35 -3.34 -12.52
CA ASP A 70 -9.17 -2.57 -13.75
C ASP A 70 -9.71 -1.13 -13.63
N THR A 71 -10.67 -0.88 -12.73
CA THR A 71 -11.35 0.42 -12.61
C THR A 71 -11.17 1.10 -11.25
N SER A 72 -10.72 0.38 -10.22
CA SER A 72 -10.69 0.89 -8.86
C SER A 72 -9.56 0.32 -8.01
N VAL A 73 -9.22 1.07 -6.96
CA VAL A 73 -8.32 0.65 -5.89
C VAL A 73 -9.07 0.68 -4.58
N SER A 74 -9.07 -0.44 -3.87
CA SER A 74 -9.56 -0.54 -2.50
C SER A 74 -8.38 -0.70 -1.56
N GLY A 75 -8.29 0.10 -0.50
CA GLY A 75 -7.15 0.09 0.40
C GLY A 75 -7.50 0.36 1.85
N THR A 76 -6.65 -0.13 2.75
CA THR A 76 -6.70 0.21 4.18
C THR A 76 -5.95 1.51 4.43
N TYR A 77 -6.57 2.48 5.09
CA TYR A 77 -5.94 3.74 5.49
C TYR A 77 -5.72 3.86 7.01
N SER A 78 -6.29 2.94 7.80
CA SER A 78 -5.99 2.81 9.24
C SER A 78 -5.79 1.33 9.60
N ARG A 79 -4.63 0.98 10.16
CA ARG A 79 -4.35 -0.38 10.64
C ARG A 79 -5.09 -0.69 11.93
N ILE A 80 -5.17 0.28 12.84
CA ILE A 80 -5.80 0.14 14.16
C ILE A 80 -7.32 0.05 14.06
N LEU A 81 -7.93 0.95 13.29
CA LEU A 81 -9.40 1.00 13.13
C LEU A 81 -9.91 0.11 11.98
N GLY A 82 -9.02 -0.56 11.25
CA GLY A 82 -9.38 -1.42 10.12
C GLY A 82 -10.09 -0.69 8.96
N LEU A 83 -10.00 0.64 8.90
CA LEU A 83 -10.79 1.43 7.95
C LEU A 83 -10.31 1.23 6.52
N ARG A 84 -11.28 1.01 5.62
CA ARG A 84 -11.08 0.78 4.19
C ARG A 84 -11.79 1.83 3.38
N LYS A 85 -11.25 2.12 2.20
CA LYS A 85 -11.87 3.03 1.23
C LYS A 85 -11.55 2.54 -0.18
N THR A 86 -12.51 2.73 -1.08
CA THR A 86 -12.35 2.48 -2.51
C THR A 86 -12.33 3.81 -3.25
N ILE A 87 -11.44 3.92 -4.23
CA ILE A 87 -11.34 5.07 -5.14
C ILE A 87 -11.39 4.57 -6.59
N SER A 88 -11.99 5.36 -7.47
CA SER A 88 -11.93 5.11 -8.91
C SER A 88 -10.54 5.44 -9.44
N LEU A 89 -9.98 4.59 -10.30
CA LEU A 89 -8.74 4.88 -11.02
C LEU A 89 -8.94 5.97 -12.08
N SER A 90 -10.17 6.14 -12.60
CA SER A 90 -10.47 7.15 -13.62
C SER A 90 -10.28 8.58 -13.14
N THR A 91 -10.25 8.82 -11.83
CA THR A 91 -10.06 10.15 -11.25
C THR A 91 -8.62 10.38 -10.75
N VAL A 92 -7.74 9.38 -10.81
CA VAL A 92 -6.37 9.46 -10.32
C VAL A 92 -5.50 10.18 -11.35
N LYS A 93 -4.88 11.29 -10.94
CA LYS A 93 -3.90 12.03 -11.76
C LYS A 93 -2.45 11.74 -11.40
N LYS A 94 -2.20 11.26 -10.17
CA LYS A 94 -0.85 11.00 -9.67
C LYS A 94 -0.86 9.87 -8.66
N ILE A 95 0.10 8.96 -8.80
CA ILE A 95 0.40 7.89 -7.85
C ILE A 95 1.81 8.13 -7.33
N GLU A 96 1.98 8.07 -6.01
CA GLU A 96 3.28 8.20 -5.35
C GLU A 96 3.43 7.08 -4.32
N ILE A 97 4.65 6.57 -4.15
CA ILE A 97 5.01 5.68 -3.05
C ILE A 97 5.97 6.42 -2.13
N GLN A 98 5.76 6.28 -0.83
CA GLN A 98 6.62 6.85 0.20
C GLN A 98 6.79 5.89 1.35
N ASP A 99 7.90 6.00 2.08
CA ASP A 99 8.01 5.40 3.40
C ASP A 99 7.24 6.24 4.42
N GLY A 100 6.21 5.64 5.03
CA GLY A 100 5.44 6.27 6.11
C GLY A 100 6.23 6.41 7.41
N ARG A 101 7.44 5.81 7.50
CA ARG A 101 8.34 5.82 8.67
C ARG A 101 7.72 5.27 9.96
N LYS A 102 6.63 4.51 9.82
CA LYS A 102 5.97 3.84 10.93
C LYS A 102 6.74 2.57 11.26
N ASN A 103 6.91 2.27 12.54
CA ASN A 103 7.64 1.09 13.03
C ASN A 103 6.82 -0.22 12.87
N TYR A 104 6.35 -0.50 11.66
CA TYR A 104 5.75 -1.79 11.31
C TYR A 104 6.80 -2.70 10.68
N ARG A 105 6.81 -3.98 11.08
CA ARG A 105 7.74 -4.99 10.54
C ARG A 105 7.01 -6.31 10.33
N TYR A 106 7.37 -7.03 9.25
CA TYR A 106 7.00 -8.43 9.13
C TYR A 106 7.73 -9.23 10.21
N VAL A 107 7.01 -10.14 10.86
CA VAL A 107 7.55 -11.11 11.83
C VAL A 107 7.22 -12.47 11.24
N HIS A 108 8.26 -13.19 10.81
CA HIS A 108 8.13 -14.52 10.22
C HIS A 108 7.84 -15.58 11.28
#